data_AF-A0AAP3FUV2-F1
#
_entry.id   AF-A0AAP3FUV2-F1
#
_cell.length_a   1.000
_cell.length_b   1.000
_cell.length_c   1.000
_cell.angle_alpha   90.00
_cell.angle_beta   90.00
_cell.angle_gamma   90.00
#
_symmetry.space_group_name_H-M   'P 1'
#
loop_
_entity.id
_entity.type
_entity.pdbx_description
1 polymer ?
#
loop_
_entity_poly.entity_id
_entity_poly.type
_entity_poly.pdbx_seq_one_letter_code
_entity_poly.pdbx_strand_id
1 'polypeptide(L)'
;MFEFENGGAVAIKGFNFQKAAISLIAIKNYHKPNFHIFVEAKDDFEVKYDGYEAYIQVKSNKLSLKQLLNTKDGKSILEKNLSNGNKNSYFKIFVKSFAETDIKKMIELSEGNICTPLYSYNDEQKKSILDELKNSEKIEEFEDKLLSSYIYIPPFKDKLAEAIPVLLGEMALNEIDVSHKRGQIAVNELFTLIDQKSEYIVKSEEDFQKKAILKEDLKKVFKLSSILDAFDELLESTLYSFFLKKQIKKEQLKITHFYSIEKKAAQERLIGFDLFSGTEDEVIKNAVRICSESKEFLSLNDPSKIAIVIEVLAEMSEGL
;
A
#
# COMPACT_ATOMS: atom_id res chain seq x y z
N MET A 1 -27.07 -29.94 18.71
CA MET A 1 -25.67 -30.10 18.28
C MET A 1 -25.55 -29.48 16.90
N PHE A 2 -25.15 -28.21 16.86
CA PHE A 2 -24.73 -27.51 15.64
C PHE A 2 -23.51 -26.72 16.07
N GLU A 3 -22.34 -27.19 15.66
CA GLU A 3 -21.07 -26.51 15.87
C GLU A 3 -21.07 -25.22 15.06
N PHE A 4 -21.06 -24.10 15.76
CA PHE A 4 -20.69 -22.82 15.16
C PHE A 4 -19.18 -22.66 15.30
N GLU A 5 -18.41 -23.13 14.30
CA GLU A 5 -17.07 -22.61 14.07
C GLU A 5 -17.19 -21.23 13.41
N ASN A 6 -17.37 -20.19 14.22
CA ASN A 6 -17.13 -18.82 13.78
C ASN A 6 -15.63 -18.55 13.81
N GLY A 7 -14.91 -19.18 12.88
CA GLY A 7 -13.55 -18.79 12.52
C GLY A 7 -13.61 -17.41 11.86
N GLY A 8 -13.25 -16.37 12.63
CA GLY A 8 -13.27 -14.98 12.18
C GLY A 8 -12.30 -14.71 11.02
N ALA A 9 -12.75 -14.93 9.80
CA ALA A 9 -12.13 -14.42 8.59
C ALA A 9 -12.75 -13.06 8.27
N VAL A 10 -11.99 -11.99 8.51
CA VAL A 10 -12.23 -10.72 7.82
C VAL A 10 -11.94 -11.03 6.35
N ALA A 11 -12.98 -11.21 5.54
CA ALA A 11 -12.79 -11.49 4.12
C ALA A 11 -12.15 -10.27 3.45
N ILE A 12 -10.92 -10.41 2.97
CA ILE A 12 -10.23 -9.41 2.16
C ILE A 12 -10.94 -9.40 0.79
N LYS A 13 -11.79 -8.40 0.56
CA LYS A 13 -12.53 -8.24 -0.70
C LYS A 13 -11.61 -7.64 -1.77
N GLY A 14 -11.83 -8.03 -3.03
CA GLY A 14 -11.24 -7.33 -4.19
C GLY A 14 -9.77 -7.65 -4.50
N PHE A 15 -9.22 -8.79 -4.07
CA PHE A 15 -7.84 -9.17 -4.44
C PHE A 15 -7.64 -9.26 -5.96
N ASN A 16 -6.55 -8.65 -6.46
CA ASN A 16 -5.95 -9.01 -7.74
C ASN A 16 -4.41 -8.95 -7.64
N PHE A 17 -3.70 -9.61 -8.56
CA PHE A 17 -2.24 -9.73 -8.54
C PHE A 17 -1.52 -8.36 -8.60
N GLN A 18 -2.10 -7.38 -9.32
CA GLN A 18 -1.57 -6.02 -9.44
C GLN A 18 -1.65 -5.26 -8.11
N LYS A 19 -2.77 -5.33 -7.39
CA LYS A 19 -2.92 -4.73 -6.05
C LYS A 19 -1.90 -5.31 -5.07
N ALA A 20 -1.68 -6.62 -5.10
CA ALA A 20 -0.67 -7.27 -4.27
C ALA A 20 0.75 -6.79 -4.63
N ALA A 21 1.06 -6.65 -5.93
CA ALA A 21 2.33 -6.10 -6.39
C ALA A 21 2.53 -4.64 -5.94
N ILE A 22 1.53 -3.77 -6.13
CA ILE A 22 1.59 -2.38 -5.69
C ILE A 22 1.78 -2.30 -4.16
N SER A 23 1.02 -3.10 -3.41
CA SER A 23 1.11 -3.13 -1.94
C SER A 23 2.48 -3.58 -1.46
N LEU A 24 3.07 -4.60 -2.09
CA LEU A 24 4.43 -5.04 -1.80
C LEU A 24 5.44 -3.90 -1.99
N ILE A 25 5.32 -3.18 -3.11
CA ILE A 25 6.20 -2.05 -3.40
C ILE A 25 6.00 -0.91 -2.40
N ALA A 26 4.76 -0.59 -2.02
CA ALA A 26 4.47 0.41 -1.00
C ALA A 26 5.11 0.04 0.35
N ILE A 27 4.88 -1.18 0.84
CA ILE A 27 5.40 -1.68 2.12
C ILE A 27 6.93 -1.63 2.15
N LYS A 28 7.60 -2.10 1.10
CA LYS A 28 9.07 -2.17 1.07
C LYS A 28 9.76 -0.81 0.93
N ASN A 29 9.06 0.23 0.48
CA ASN A 29 9.70 1.47 0.02
C ASN A 29 9.12 2.78 0.59
N TYR A 30 8.05 2.75 1.38
CA TYR A 30 7.40 3.98 1.88
C TYR A 30 8.34 4.90 2.68
N HIS A 31 9.42 4.37 3.25
CA HIS A 31 10.41 5.14 3.98
C HIS A 31 11.26 6.05 3.08
N LYS A 32 11.38 5.75 1.77
CA LYS A 32 12.18 6.55 0.82
C LYS A 32 11.70 8.01 0.76
N PRO A 33 12.60 8.98 0.54
CA PRO A 33 12.23 10.39 0.47
C PRO A 33 11.41 10.68 -0.80
N ASN A 34 10.37 11.52 -0.67
CA ASN A 34 9.44 11.85 -1.76
C ASN A 34 8.85 10.64 -2.51
N PHE A 35 8.69 9.51 -1.81
CA PHE A 35 8.14 8.29 -2.39
C PHE A 35 6.68 8.45 -2.77
N HIS A 36 6.34 8.06 -3.99
CA HIS A 36 4.96 8.00 -4.45
C HIS A 36 4.77 6.97 -5.56
N ILE A 37 3.55 6.44 -5.65
CA ILE A 37 3.13 5.45 -6.64
C ILE A 37 1.96 6.03 -7.43
N PHE A 38 2.04 6.06 -8.77
CA PHE A 38 0.88 6.36 -9.60
C PHE A 38 0.24 5.06 -10.08
N VAL A 39 -1.02 4.84 -9.73
CA VAL A 39 -1.77 3.63 -10.14
C VAL A 39 -2.56 3.89 -11.42
N GLU A 40 -2.66 2.90 -12.32
CA GLU A 40 -3.37 3.04 -13.61
C GLU A 40 -2.88 4.26 -14.39
N ALA A 41 -1.57 4.28 -14.66
CA ALA A 41 -0.80 5.40 -15.19
C ALA A 41 -0.46 5.18 -16.68
N LYS A 42 0.74 5.57 -17.15
CA LYS A 42 1.21 5.23 -18.51
C LYS A 42 1.44 3.73 -18.71
N ASP A 43 1.57 3.01 -17.60
CA ASP A 43 1.62 1.55 -17.49
C ASP A 43 0.70 1.12 -16.34
N ASP A 44 0.74 -0.17 -15.94
CA ASP A 44 -0.11 -0.68 -14.85
C ASP A 44 0.13 0.09 -13.52
N PHE A 45 1.38 0.49 -13.23
CA PHE A 45 1.69 1.55 -12.25
C PHE A 45 3.10 2.14 -12.45
N GLU A 46 3.35 3.31 -11.87
CA GLU A 46 4.66 3.99 -11.84
C GLU A 46 5.13 4.21 -10.40
N VAL A 47 6.44 4.16 -10.18
CA VAL A 47 7.06 4.42 -8.87
C VAL A 47 8.10 5.50 -9.00
N LYS A 48 8.04 6.50 -8.11
CA LYS A 48 8.98 7.61 -8.10
C LYS A 48 9.46 7.94 -6.69
N TYR A 49 10.72 8.32 -6.60
CA TYR A 49 11.35 8.94 -5.43
C TYR A 49 12.57 9.72 -5.93
N ASP A 50 13.27 10.44 -5.06
CA ASP A 50 14.37 11.35 -5.45
C ASP A 50 15.35 10.75 -6.47
N GLY A 51 15.34 11.30 -7.71
CA GLY A 51 16.21 10.87 -8.80
C GLY A 51 15.89 9.52 -9.42
N TYR A 52 14.78 8.88 -9.05
CA TYR A 52 14.37 7.56 -9.53
C TYR A 52 12.95 7.58 -10.09
N GLU A 53 12.80 7.00 -11.27
CA GLU A 53 11.49 6.78 -11.90
C GLU A 53 11.47 5.38 -12.52
N ALA A 54 10.43 4.61 -12.23
CA ALA A 54 10.19 3.31 -12.83
C ALA A 54 8.78 3.17 -13.39
N TYR A 55 8.70 2.51 -14.55
CA TYR A 55 7.45 2.13 -15.21
C TYR A 55 7.26 0.62 -15.08
N ILE A 56 6.18 0.21 -14.42
CA ILE A 56 5.94 -1.18 -14.06
C ILE A 56 4.73 -1.71 -14.81
N GLN A 57 4.95 -2.79 -15.58
CA GLN A 57 3.89 -3.56 -16.19
C GLN A 57 3.69 -4.88 -15.44
N VAL A 58 2.46 -5.17 -15.03
CA VAL A 58 2.08 -6.36 -14.26
C VAL A 58 1.34 -7.37 -15.15
N LYS A 59 1.73 -8.63 -15.05
CA LYS A 59 1.10 -9.75 -15.75
C LYS A 59 0.90 -10.93 -14.80
N SER A 60 -0.36 -11.29 -14.55
CA SER A 60 -0.75 -12.39 -13.64
C SER A 60 -0.45 -13.79 -14.19
N ASN A 61 -0.01 -13.89 -15.44
CA ASN A 61 0.26 -15.16 -16.10
C ASN A 61 1.75 -15.51 -16.08
N LYS A 62 2.06 -16.80 -16.30
CA LYS A 62 3.43 -17.21 -16.63
C LYS A 62 3.80 -16.67 -18.01
N LEU A 63 4.98 -16.05 -18.12
CA LEU A 63 5.51 -15.55 -19.38
C LEU A 63 6.82 -16.24 -19.77
N SER A 64 7.17 -16.16 -21.04
CA SER A 64 8.48 -16.49 -21.61
C SER A 64 9.01 -15.30 -22.40
N LEU A 65 10.28 -15.32 -22.77
CA LEU A 65 10.86 -14.26 -23.61
C LEU A 65 10.08 -14.12 -24.91
N LYS A 66 9.74 -15.24 -25.56
CA LYS A 66 8.91 -15.25 -26.78
C LYS A 66 7.53 -14.59 -26.57
N GLN A 67 6.91 -14.78 -25.41
CA GLN A 67 5.62 -14.14 -25.11
C GLN A 67 5.76 -12.64 -24.84
N LEU A 68 6.89 -12.20 -24.26
CA LEU A 68 7.16 -10.76 -24.08
C LEU A 68 7.31 -10.02 -25.41
N LEU A 69 7.87 -10.70 -26.42
CA LEU A 69 8.16 -10.16 -27.74
C LEU A 69 7.03 -10.38 -28.75
N ASN A 70 5.97 -11.10 -28.37
CA ASN A 70 4.86 -11.40 -29.26
C ASN A 70 4.09 -10.14 -29.68
N THR A 71 4.03 -9.86 -30.99
CA THR A 71 3.36 -8.69 -31.59
C THR A 71 2.04 -9.01 -32.30
N LYS A 72 1.51 -10.24 -32.17
CA LYS A 72 0.29 -10.67 -32.87
C LYS A 72 -0.94 -9.77 -32.63
N ASP A 73 -1.01 -9.14 -31.45
CA ASP A 73 -2.12 -8.26 -31.04
C ASP A 73 -1.69 -6.78 -30.96
N GLY A 74 -0.71 -6.38 -31.78
CA GLY A 74 -0.13 -5.03 -31.79
C GLY A 74 1.23 -4.96 -31.08
N LYS A 75 1.49 -3.87 -30.34
CA LYS A 75 2.77 -3.75 -29.61
C LYS A 75 2.95 -4.90 -28.60
N SER A 76 4.14 -5.46 -28.56
CA SER A 76 4.51 -6.50 -27.60
C SER A 76 4.49 -5.97 -26.15
N ILE A 77 4.56 -6.86 -25.17
CA ILE A 77 4.58 -6.46 -23.75
C ILE A 77 5.83 -5.62 -23.49
N LEU A 78 6.99 -6.10 -23.95
CA LEU A 78 8.24 -5.38 -23.76
C LEU A 78 8.23 -4.03 -24.50
N GLU A 79 7.72 -3.98 -25.73
CA GLU A 79 7.60 -2.71 -26.47
C GLU A 79 6.72 -1.69 -25.75
N LYS A 80 5.58 -2.12 -25.19
CA LYS A 80 4.67 -1.24 -24.46
C LYS A 80 5.38 -0.63 -23.25
N ASN A 81 6.06 -1.44 -22.45
CA ASN A 81 6.76 -0.97 -21.27
C ASN A 81 7.92 -0.01 -21.63
N LEU A 82 8.73 -0.34 -22.65
CA LEU A 82 9.85 0.50 -23.10
C LEU A 82 9.40 1.77 -23.86
N SER A 83 8.15 1.83 -24.35
CA SER A 83 7.60 3.05 -24.97
C SER A 83 7.40 4.19 -23.96
N ASN A 84 7.44 3.90 -22.65
CA ASN A 84 7.30 4.88 -21.59
C ASN A 84 8.65 5.51 -21.21
N GLY A 85 8.63 6.60 -20.42
CA GLY A 85 9.84 7.21 -19.85
C GLY A 85 10.92 7.66 -20.85
N ASN A 86 12.14 7.86 -20.34
CA ASN A 86 13.35 8.20 -21.10
C ASN A 86 14.49 7.22 -20.77
N LYS A 87 15.68 7.38 -21.35
CA LYS A 87 16.84 6.49 -21.08
C LYS A 87 17.28 6.38 -19.61
N ASN A 88 16.96 7.36 -18.76
CA ASN A 88 17.31 7.34 -17.34
C ASN A 88 16.22 6.69 -16.48
N SER A 89 15.07 6.33 -17.08
CA SER A 89 14.00 5.63 -16.39
C SER A 89 14.31 4.13 -16.28
N TYR A 90 13.68 3.48 -15.30
CA TYR A 90 13.75 2.03 -15.12
C TYR A 90 12.48 1.34 -15.62
N PHE A 91 12.63 0.18 -16.23
CA PHE A 91 11.53 -0.56 -16.84
C PHE A 91 11.43 -1.94 -16.20
N LYS A 92 10.26 -2.27 -15.65
CA LYS A 92 10.08 -3.53 -14.94
C LYS A 92 8.81 -4.24 -15.37
N ILE A 93 8.92 -5.53 -15.65
CA ILE A 93 7.77 -6.38 -15.93
C ILE A 93 7.61 -7.39 -14.78
N PHE A 94 6.52 -7.26 -14.05
CA PHE A 94 6.17 -8.10 -12.92
C PHE A 94 5.36 -9.28 -13.42
N VAL A 95 5.84 -10.50 -13.19
CA VAL A 95 5.20 -11.72 -13.66
C VAL A 95 4.97 -12.71 -12.53
N LYS A 96 3.88 -13.48 -12.59
CA LYS A 96 3.64 -14.57 -11.63
C LYS A 96 4.76 -15.61 -11.64
N SER A 97 5.27 -15.92 -12.83
CA SER A 97 6.43 -16.79 -13.03
C SER A 97 6.98 -16.57 -14.44
N PHE A 98 8.24 -16.95 -14.66
CA PHE A 98 8.87 -16.91 -15.97
C PHE A 98 9.28 -18.31 -16.43
N ALA A 99 9.45 -18.51 -17.74
CA ALA A 99 9.90 -19.78 -18.27
C ALA A 99 11.30 -20.12 -17.74
N GLU A 100 11.45 -21.31 -17.15
CA GLU A 100 12.72 -21.71 -16.52
C GLU A 100 13.90 -21.72 -17.48
N THR A 101 13.65 -22.08 -18.74
CA THR A 101 14.66 -22.09 -19.81
C THR A 101 15.19 -20.70 -20.12
N ASP A 102 14.38 -19.66 -19.89
CA ASP A 102 14.74 -18.27 -20.15
C ASP A 102 15.38 -17.66 -18.91
N ILE A 103 14.78 -17.85 -17.73
CA ILE A 103 15.26 -17.22 -16.48
C ILE A 103 16.63 -17.74 -16.04
N LYS A 104 16.94 -19.03 -16.27
CA LYS A 104 18.25 -19.62 -15.96
C LYS A 104 19.39 -19.00 -16.76
N LYS A 105 19.07 -18.36 -17.89
CA LYS A 105 20.04 -17.66 -18.73
C LYS A 105 20.16 -16.18 -18.39
N MET A 106 19.19 -15.62 -17.67
CA MET A 106 19.19 -14.22 -17.26
C MET A 106 20.22 -13.98 -16.16
N ILE A 107 20.60 -12.71 -16.01
CA ILE A 107 21.51 -12.25 -14.97
C ILE A 107 20.67 -11.79 -13.78
N GLU A 108 20.76 -12.51 -12.66
CA GLU A 108 20.12 -12.13 -11.40
C GLU A 108 20.92 -11.02 -10.71
N LEU A 109 20.21 -9.99 -10.27
CA LEU A 109 20.74 -8.85 -9.54
C LEU A 109 20.12 -8.85 -8.13
N SER A 110 20.99 -8.90 -7.12
CA SER A 110 20.60 -8.92 -5.70
C SER A 110 20.15 -7.55 -5.17
N GLU A 111 20.46 -6.47 -5.89
CA GLU A 111 20.04 -5.11 -5.58
C GLU A 111 19.19 -4.56 -6.71
N GLY A 112 18.01 -4.02 -6.40
CA GLY A 112 17.03 -3.69 -7.45
C GLY A 112 16.16 -2.46 -7.20
N ASN A 113 16.70 -1.49 -6.46
CA ASN A 113 16.12 -0.18 -6.14
C ASN A 113 14.82 -0.22 -5.33
N ILE A 114 13.75 -0.76 -5.91
CA ILE A 114 12.41 -0.88 -5.30
C ILE A 114 12.00 -2.33 -5.00
N CYS A 115 12.66 -3.31 -5.60
CA CYS A 115 12.38 -4.73 -5.42
C CYS A 115 13.62 -5.58 -5.70
N THR A 116 13.70 -6.75 -5.08
CA THR A 116 14.82 -7.70 -5.23
C THR A 116 14.30 -9.13 -5.08
N PRO A 117 14.87 -10.12 -5.80
CA PRO A 117 15.90 -9.98 -6.84
C PRO A 117 15.32 -9.44 -8.15
N LEU A 118 16.16 -8.87 -9.03
CA LEU A 118 15.80 -8.52 -10.40
C LEU A 118 16.49 -9.44 -11.40
N TYR A 119 15.86 -9.69 -12.54
CA TYR A 119 16.46 -10.44 -13.63
C TYR A 119 16.64 -9.54 -14.84
N SER A 120 17.88 -9.38 -15.29
CA SER A 120 18.23 -8.66 -16.52
C SER A 120 18.55 -9.64 -17.65
N TYR A 121 18.29 -9.22 -18.88
CA TYR A 121 18.59 -10.03 -20.06
C TYR A 121 20.10 -10.21 -20.23
N ASN A 122 20.54 -11.43 -20.54
CA ASN A 122 21.94 -11.63 -20.93
C ASN A 122 22.20 -11.13 -22.36
N ASP A 123 23.46 -11.18 -22.83
CA ASP A 123 23.84 -10.64 -24.13
C ASP A 123 23.15 -11.33 -25.31
N GLU A 124 22.96 -12.65 -25.24
CA GLU A 124 22.24 -13.42 -26.28
C GLU A 124 20.75 -13.02 -26.35
N GLN A 125 20.11 -12.88 -25.19
CA GLN A 125 18.71 -12.46 -25.08
C GLN A 125 18.54 -11.01 -25.53
N LYS A 126 19.44 -10.10 -25.12
CA LYS A 126 19.45 -8.72 -25.60
C LYS A 126 19.55 -8.67 -27.12
N LYS A 127 20.49 -9.41 -27.71
CA LYS A 127 20.62 -9.51 -29.17
C LYS A 127 19.35 -10.03 -29.82
N SER A 128 18.74 -11.09 -29.28
CA SER A 128 17.48 -11.63 -29.79
C SER A 128 16.34 -10.61 -29.72
N ILE A 129 16.25 -9.85 -28.62
CA ILE A 129 15.25 -8.79 -28.44
C ILE A 129 15.47 -7.67 -29.46
N LEU A 130 16.72 -7.23 -29.61
CA LEU A 130 17.11 -6.21 -30.58
C LEU A 130 16.76 -6.68 -32.00
N ASP A 131 17.08 -7.91 -32.37
CA ASP A 131 16.80 -8.44 -33.71
C ASP A 131 15.28 -8.56 -33.98
N GLU A 132 14.48 -8.93 -32.98
CA GLU A 132 13.03 -9.10 -33.12
C GLU A 132 12.26 -7.76 -33.10
N LEU A 133 12.77 -6.76 -32.38
CA LEU A 133 12.12 -5.45 -32.21
C LEU A 133 12.83 -4.28 -32.89
N LYS A 134 13.93 -4.50 -33.62
CA LYS A 134 14.77 -3.44 -34.22
C LYS A 134 14.02 -2.44 -35.09
N ASN A 135 12.98 -2.92 -35.77
CA ASN A 135 12.17 -2.13 -36.70
C ASN A 135 10.93 -1.52 -36.03
N SER A 136 10.85 -1.56 -34.70
CA SER A 136 9.84 -0.82 -33.96
C SER A 136 10.20 0.67 -33.97
N GLU A 137 9.79 1.39 -35.01
CA GLU A 137 10.04 2.84 -35.22
C GLU A 137 9.51 3.75 -34.08
N LYS A 138 8.99 3.18 -32.98
CA LYS A 138 8.22 3.88 -31.95
C LYS A 138 8.88 3.91 -30.57
N ILE A 139 10.11 3.41 -30.43
CA ILE A 139 10.82 3.44 -29.15
C ILE A 139 12.13 4.22 -29.30
N GLU A 140 12.10 5.48 -28.86
CA GLU A 140 13.29 6.30 -28.72
C GLU A 140 14.23 5.72 -27.66
N GLU A 141 15.53 5.77 -27.92
CA GLU A 141 16.59 5.31 -27.01
C GLU A 141 16.41 3.82 -26.61
N PHE A 142 15.90 2.98 -27.53
CA PHE A 142 15.52 1.59 -27.24
C PHE A 142 16.64 0.76 -26.59
N GLU A 143 17.86 0.85 -27.11
CA GLU A 143 19.00 0.09 -26.59
C GLU A 143 19.32 0.48 -25.13
N ASP A 144 19.34 1.77 -24.82
CA ASP A 144 19.58 2.28 -23.47
C ASP A 144 18.46 1.85 -22.52
N LYS A 145 17.19 1.98 -22.94
CA LYS A 145 16.04 1.55 -22.14
C LYS A 145 16.04 0.04 -21.88
N LEU A 146 16.49 -0.76 -22.85
CA LEU A 146 16.62 -2.22 -22.70
C LEU A 146 17.67 -2.60 -21.64
N LEU A 147 18.75 -1.81 -21.49
CA LEU A 147 19.74 -2.03 -20.43
C LEU A 147 19.15 -1.83 -19.03
N SER A 148 18.18 -0.93 -18.90
CA SER A 148 17.45 -0.64 -17.66
C SER A 148 16.11 -1.38 -17.58
N SER A 149 15.96 -2.48 -18.33
CA SER A 149 14.77 -3.33 -18.37
C SER A 149 14.96 -4.64 -17.61
N TYR A 150 14.01 -4.94 -16.73
CA TYR A 150 14.12 -6.07 -15.80
C TYR A 150 12.82 -6.86 -15.70
N ILE A 151 12.95 -8.15 -15.44
CA ILE A 151 11.86 -9.01 -14.98
C ILE A 151 11.92 -9.08 -13.46
N TYR A 152 10.75 -8.97 -12.83
CA TYR A 152 10.57 -9.21 -11.41
C TYR A 152 9.51 -10.29 -11.19
N ILE A 153 9.82 -11.24 -10.30
CA ILE A 153 8.89 -12.29 -9.89
C ILE A 153 8.61 -12.04 -8.41
N PRO A 154 7.43 -11.49 -8.05
CA PRO A 154 7.08 -11.31 -6.65
C PRO A 154 7.10 -12.65 -5.90
N PRO A 155 7.44 -12.65 -4.60
CA PRO A 155 7.50 -13.87 -3.78
C PRO A 155 6.13 -14.47 -3.43
N PHE A 156 5.11 -14.22 -4.27
CA PHE A 156 3.76 -14.76 -4.15
C PHE A 156 3.15 -15.01 -5.54
N LYS A 157 2.18 -15.91 -5.61
CA LYS A 157 1.42 -16.16 -6.85
C LYS A 157 0.18 -15.26 -6.94
N ASP A 158 -0.74 -15.60 -7.81
CA ASP A 158 -2.00 -14.90 -8.09
C ASP A 158 -3.14 -15.26 -7.14
N LYS A 159 -2.84 -15.65 -5.90
CA LYS A 159 -3.84 -15.98 -4.89
C LYS A 159 -3.64 -15.16 -3.63
N LEU A 160 -4.74 -14.61 -3.11
CA LEU A 160 -4.77 -13.85 -1.87
C LEU A 160 -4.11 -14.62 -0.71
N ALA A 161 -4.45 -15.91 -0.56
CA ALA A 161 -3.92 -16.75 0.51
C ALA A 161 -2.39 -16.93 0.46
N GLU A 162 -1.77 -16.74 -0.70
CA GLU A 162 -0.32 -16.80 -0.88
C GLU A 162 0.33 -15.42 -0.71
N ALA A 163 -0.35 -14.36 -1.17
CA ALA A 163 0.16 -12.99 -1.10
C ALA A 163 0.13 -12.41 0.32
N ILE A 164 -0.93 -12.65 1.10
CA ILE A 164 -1.09 -12.03 2.42
C ILE A 164 0.03 -12.38 3.39
N PRO A 165 0.43 -13.66 3.58
CA PRO A 165 1.55 -13.97 4.47
C PRO A 165 2.85 -13.26 4.08
N VAL A 166 3.08 -13.08 2.79
CA VAL A 166 4.26 -12.39 2.27
C VAL A 166 4.20 -10.90 2.56
N LEU A 167 3.06 -10.25 2.29
CA LEU A 167 2.88 -8.83 2.61
C LEU A 167 3.05 -8.57 4.11
N LEU A 168 2.47 -9.43 4.97
CA LEU A 168 2.64 -9.32 6.42
C LEU A 168 4.09 -9.54 6.87
N GLY A 169 4.80 -10.51 6.27
CA GLY A 169 6.22 -10.71 6.55
C GLY A 169 7.06 -9.49 6.17
N GLU A 170 6.80 -8.89 5.01
CA GLU A 170 7.49 -7.68 4.55
C GLU A 170 7.14 -6.46 5.40
N MET A 171 5.90 -6.36 5.90
CA MET A 171 5.52 -5.33 6.87
C MET A 171 6.35 -5.44 8.15
N ALA A 172 6.44 -6.65 8.73
CA ALA A 172 7.23 -6.88 9.93
C ALA A 172 8.72 -6.56 9.72
N LEU A 173 9.28 -6.91 8.55
CA LEU A 173 10.66 -6.57 8.18
C LEU A 173 10.90 -5.07 8.01
N ASN A 174 9.86 -4.29 7.73
CA ASN A 174 9.91 -2.83 7.62
C ASN A 174 9.36 -2.13 8.87
N GLU A 175 9.34 -2.82 10.02
CA GLU A 175 8.90 -2.27 11.32
C GLU A 175 7.46 -1.74 11.31
N ILE A 176 6.60 -2.28 10.44
CA ILE A 176 5.16 -2.03 10.46
C ILE A 176 4.51 -3.13 11.30
N ASP A 177 3.71 -2.76 12.29
CA ASP A 177 3.12 -3.72 13.20
C ASP A 177 2.02 -4.58 12.53
N VAL A 178 2.10 -5.88 12.80
CA VAL A 178 1.24 -6.94 12.25
C VAL A 178 0.48 -7.70 13.33
N SER A 179 0.63 -7.33 14.60
CA SER A 179 -0.04 -7.95 15.74
C SER A 179 -1.57 -7.80 15.66
N HIS A 180 -2.31 -8.64 16.39
CA HIS A 180 -3.76 -8.49 16.59
C HIS A 180 -4.61 -8.21 15.31
N LYS A 181 -4.22 -8.79 14.17
CA LYS A 181 -4.80 -8.58 12.81
C LYS A 181 -4.56 -7.19 12.19
N ARG A 182 -3.76 -6.33 12.80
CA ARG A 182 -3.45 -4.98 12.30
C ARG A 182 -2.78 -5.00 10.94
N GLY A 183 -1.88 -5.94 10.71
CA GLY A 183 -1.29 -6.13 9.38
C GLY A 183 -2.35 -6.44 8.32
N GLN A 184 -3.39 -7.24 8.65
CA GLN A 184 -4.49 -7.51 7.72
C GLN A 184 -5.36 -6.28 7.48
N ILE A 185 -5.59 -5.46 8.50
CA ILE A 185 -6.34 -4.19 8.39
C ILE A 185 -5.59 -3.23 7.47
N ALA A 186 -4.30 -3.00 7.71
CA ALA A 186 -3.48 -2.12 6.88
C ALA A 186 -3.40 -2.60 5.42
N VAL A 187 -3.28 -3.92 5.17
CA VAL A 187 -3.33 -4.45 3.79
C VAL A 187 -4.70 -4.19 3.14
N ASN A 188 -5.81 -4.32 3.87
CA ASN A 188 -7.14 -4.00 3.34
C ASN A 188 -7.30 -2.52 3.02
N GLU A 189 -6.76 -1.65 3.86
CA GLU A 189 -6.77 -0.21 3.64
C GLU A 189 -5.90 0.17 2.44
N LEU A 190 -4.72 -0.44 2.27
CA LEU A 190 -3.92 -0.30 1.05
C LEU A 190 -4.70 -0.71 -0.19
N PHE A 191 -5.38 -1.86 -0.16
CA PHE A 191 -6.19 -2.31 -1.31
C PHE A 191 -7.32 -1.33 -1.62
N THR A 192 -8.00 -0.83 -0.58
CA THR A 192 -9.06 0.17 -0.73
C THR A 192 -8.52 1.48 -1.29
N LEU A 193 -7.36 1.94 -0.81
CA LEU A 193 -6.68 3.13 -1.31
C LEU A 193 -6.29 2.98 -2.77
N ILE A 194 -5.73 1.82 -3.16
CA ILE A 194 -5.39 1.53 -4.55
C ILE A 194 -6.64 1.59 -5.42
N ASP A 195 -7.75 0.96 -5.00
CA ASP A 195 -9.00 0.99 -5.76
C ASP A 195 -9.54 2.41 -5.94
N GLN A 196 -9.58 3.20 -4.87
CA GLN A 196 -10.02 4.60 -4.92
C GLN A 196 -9.19 5.44 -5.90
N LYS A 197 -7.86 5.25 -5.91
CA LYS A 197 -6.95 6.00 -6.79
C LYS A 197 -7.04 5.50 -8.24
N SER A 198 -7.24 4.19 -8.43
CA SER A 198 -7.43 3.58 -9.75
C SER A 198 -8.73 4.01 -10.43
N GLU A 199 -9.84 4.10 -9.67
CA GLU A 199 -11.16 4.50 -10.17
C GLU A 199 -11.26 5.97 -10.56
N TYR A 200 -10.30 6.81 -10.15
CA TYR A 200 -10.30 8.23 -10.50
C TYR A 200 -10.17 8.44 -12.01
N ILE A 201 -11.16 9.11 -12.61
CA ILE A 201 -11.16 9.44 -14.05
C ILE A 201 -10.37 10.73 -14.27
N VAL A 202 -9.24 10.61 -14.95
CA VAL A 202 -8.35 11.74 -15.28
C VAL A 202 -8.95 12.56 -16.42
N LYS A 203 -9.17 13.86 -16.20
CA LYS A 203 -9.65 14.80 -17.23
C LYS A 203 -8.61 15.86 -17.61
N SER A 204 -7.54 15.97 -16.85
CA SER A 204 -6.43 16.92 -17.07
C SER A 204 -5.11 16.34 -16.57
N GLU A 205 -3.99 17.00 -16.87
CA GLU A 205 -2.68 16.58 -16.34
C GLU A 205 -2.57 16.79 -14.83
N GLU A 206 -3.19 17.83 -14.28
CA GLU A 206 -3.28 18.03 -12.82
C GLU A 206 -4.09 16.92 -12.14
N ASP A 207 -5.15 16.44 -12.79
CA ASP A 207 -5.96 15.32 -12.32
C ASP A 207 -5.16 14.02 -12.20
N PHE A 208 -4.09 13.85 -12.97
CA PHE A 208 -3.21 12.68 -12.88
C PHE A 208 -2.57 12.56 -11.49
N GLN A 209 -2.27 13.70 -10.84
CA GLN A 209 -1.72 13.70 -9.47
C GLN A 209 -2.68 13.08 -8.45
N LYS A 210 -3.98 13.04 -8.74
CA LYS A 210 -4.97 12.40 -7.87
C LYS A 210 -4.89 10.86 -7.89
N LYS A 211 -4.23 10.28 -8.90
CA LYS A 211 -3.90 8.85 -8.95
C LYS A 211 -2.66 8.50 -8.12
N ALA A 212 -1.95 9.50 -7.57
CA ALA A 212 -0.78 9.25 -6.73
C ALA A 212 -1.20 8.75 -5.34
N ILE A 213 -0.57 7.66 -4.91
CA ILE A 213 -0.47 7.24 -3.51
C ILE A 213 0.81 7.86 -2.98
N LEU A 214 0.67 8.82 -2.06
CA LEU A 214 1.79 9.55 -1.48
C LEU A 214 2.34 8.84 -0.25
N LYS A 215 3.60 9.12 0.11
CA LYS A 215 4.20 8.67 1.37
C LYS A 215 3.32 8.99 2.59
N GLU A 216 2.65 10.14 2.58
CA GLU A 216 1.76 10.60 3.65
C GLU A 216 0.47 9.79 3.73
N ASP A 217 -0.03 9.29 2.60
CA ASP A 217 -1.15 8.35 2.56
C ASP A 217 -0.72 7.01 3.18
N LEU A 218 0.46 6.50 2.78
CA LEU A 218 1.03 5.25 3.29
C LEU A 218 1.34 5.34 4.79
N LYS A 219 1.88 6.47 5.26
CA LYS A 219 2.11 6.72 6.67
C LYS A 219 0.83 6.63 7.48
N LYS A 220 -0.31 7.10 6.97
CA LYS A 220 -1.59 6.96 7.69
C LYS A 220 -1.97 5.48 7.81
N VAL A 221 -1.87 4.72 6.72
CA VAL A 221 -2.18 3.28 6.71
C VAL A 221 -1.28 2.49 7.67
N PHE A 222 0.02 2.81 7.71
CA PHE A 222 0.97 2.10 8.57
C PHE A 222 1.00 2.60 10.02
N LYS A 223 0.87 3.92 10.26
CA LYS A 223 0.78 4.52 11.61
C LYS A 223 -0.47 4.11 12.34
N LEU A 224 -1.54 3.73 11.65
CA LEU A 224 -2.70 3.14 12.32
C LEU A 224 -2.26 2.00 13.25
N SER A 225 -1.21 1.25 12.96
CA SER A 225 -0.74 0.21 13.89
C SER A 225 -0.22 0.73 15.24
N SER A 226 0.63 1.77 15.28
CA SER A 226 1.15 2.34 16.54
C SER A 226 0.12 3.23 17.26
N ILE A 227 -0.74 3.92 16.51
CA ILE A 227 -1.90 4.64 17.05
C ILE A 227 -2.87 3.65 17.71
N LEU A 228 -3.05 2.44 17.16
CA LEU A 228 -3.87 1.41 17.77
C LEU A 228 -3.24 0.84 19.07
N ASP A 229 -1.91 0.77 19.17
CA ASP A 229 -1.21 0.43 20.43
C ASP A 229 -1.41 1.50 21.48
N ALA A 230 -1.10 2.75 21.15
CA ALA A 230 -1.32 3.88 22.05
C ALA A 230 -2.79 3.97 22.46
N PHE A 231 -3.73 3.69 21.55
CA PHE A 231 -5.15 3.56 21.88
C PHE A 231 -5.41 2.46 22.91
N ASP A 232 -4.86 1.26 22.69
CA ASP A 232 -5.05 0.12 23.59
C ASP A 232 -4.45 0.41 24.97
N GLU A 233 -3.26 1.01 25.04
CA GLU A 233 -2.61 1.42 26.29
C GLU A 233 -3.40 2.50 27.04
N LEU A 234 -3.83 3.55 26.33
CA LEU A 234 -4.69 4.61 26.89
C LEU A 234 -6.04 4.07 27.35
N LEU A 235 -6.62 3.13 26.62
CA LEU A 235 -7.87 2.50 27.04
C LEU A 235 -7.65 1.61 28.27
N GLU A 236 -6.54 0.88 28.34
CA GLU A 236 -6.26 0.01 29.48
C GLU A 236 -5.94 0.77 30.76
N SER A 237 -5.35 1.96 30.67
CA SER A 237 -5.11 2.85 31.82
C SER A 237 -6.39 3.43 32.42
N THR A 238 -7.51 3.38 31.71
CA THR A 238 -8.81 3.82 32.24
C THR A 238 -9.37 2.90 33.33
N LEU A 239 -10.21 3.46 34.18
CA LEU A 239 -10.99 2.72 35.19
C LEU A 239 -12.25 2.05 34.61
N TYR A 240 -12.40 1.98 33.28
CA TYR A 240 -13.57 1.41 32.64
C TYR A 240 -13.67 -0.12 32.85
N SER A 241 -14.90 -0.62 32.97
CA SER A 241 -15.13 -2.06 33.09
C SER A 241 -14.71 -2.80 31.82
N PHE A 242 -14.35 -4.08 31.97
CA PHE A 242 -13.99 -4.96 30.85
C PHE A 242 -15.01 -4.92 29.70
N PHE A 243 -16.30 -4.97 30.02
CA PHE A 243 -17.36 -4.96 29.01
C PHE A 243 -17.46 -3.62 28.28
N LEU A 244 -17.24 -2.51 28.97
CA LEU A 244 -17.21 -1.18 28.36
C LEU A 244 -15.98 -1.01 27.47
N LYS A 245 -14.78 -1.41 27.94
CA LYS A 245 -13.56 -1.43 27.11
C LYS A 245 -13.77 -2.23 25.82
N LYS A 246 -14.44 -3.39 25.90
CA LYS A 246 -14.78 -4.20 24.72
C LYS A 246 -15.74 -3.49 23.76
N GLN A 247 -16.71 -2.72 24.26
CA GLN A 247 -17.60 -1.91 23.41
C GLN A 247 -16.84 -0.77 22.73
N ILE A 248 -15.98 -0.06 23.48
CA ILE A 248 -15.14 1.02 22.96
C ILE A 248 -14.24 0.51 21.82
N LYS A 249 -13.56 -0.63 22.00
CA LYS A 249 -12.76 -1.26 20.92
C LYS A 249 -13.59 -1.60 19.68
N LYS A 250 -14.86 -2.01 19.84
CA LYS A 250 -15.74 -2.28 18.71
C LYS A 250 -16.14 -0.99 17.96
N GLU A 251 -16.32 0.10 18.67
CA GLU A 251 -16.62 1.41 18.06
C GLU A 251 -15.39 2.01 17.38
N GLN A 252 -14.19 1.81 17.91
CA GLN A 252 -12.93 2.25 17.29
C GLN A 252 -12.79 1.76 15.84
N LEU A 253 -13.07 0.48 15.58
CA LEU A 253 -13.01 -0.11 14.22
C LEU A 253 -13.94 0.58 13.20
N LYS A 254 -14.91 1.38 13.65
CA LYS A 254 -15.84 2.09 12.78
C LYS A 254 -15.37 3.51 12.45
N ILE A 255 -14.39 4.05 13.17
CA ILE A 255 -14.04 5.48 13.11
C ILE A 255 -13.67 5.92 11.70
N THR A 256 -12.78 5.19 11.02
CA THR A 256 -12.33 5.51 9.66
C THR A 256 -13.48 5.63 8.66
N HIS A 257 -14.54 4.81 8.80
CA HIS A 257 -15.61 4.71 7.81
C HIS A 257 -16.89 5.45 8.20
N PHE A 258 -17.20 5.53 9.48
CA PHE A 258 -18.48 6.05 9.97
C PHE A 258 -18.37 7.32 10.79
N TYR A 259 -17.19 7.63 11.36
CA TYR A 259 -17.01 8.76 12.29
C TYR A 259 -15.92 9.73 11.84
N SER A 260 -15.67 9.86 10.53
CA SER A 260 -14.61 10.71 10.00
C SER A 260 -14.86 12.20 10.26
N ILE A 261 -16.12 12.64 10.26
CA ILE A 261 -16.52 14.02 10.56
C ILE A 261 -16.29 14.31 12.04
N GLU A 262 -16.74 13.42 12.90
CA GLU A 262 -16.63 13.53 14.35
C GLU A 262 -15.17 13.46 14.80
N LYS A 263 -14.37 12.55 14.24
CA LYS A 263 -12.92 12.50 14.48
C LYS A 263 -12.25 13.82 14.14
N LYS A 264 -12.57 14.41 12.97
CA LYS A 264 -12.02 15.71 12.58
C LYS A 264 -12.42 16.82 13.55
N ALA A 265 -13.68 16.84 13.99
CA ALA A 265 -14.15 17.81 14.98
C ALA A 265 -13.42 17.66 16.33
N ALA A 266 -13.14 16.43 16.76
CA ALA A 266 -12.33 16.18 17.95
C ALA A 266 -10.88 16.65 17.80
N GLN A 267 -10.24 16.38 16.67
CA GLN A 267 -8.89 16.89 16.37
C GLN A 267 -8.82 18.42 16.47
N GLU A 268 -9.80 19.13 15.88
CA GLU A 268 -9.87 20.59 15.92
C GLU A 268 -10.10 21.14 17.33
N ARG A 269 -10.94 20.46 18.14
CA ARG A 269 -11.24 20.85 19.52
C ARG A 269 -10.06 20.63 20.48
N LEU A 270 -9.22 19.64 20.21
CA LEU A 270 -8.10 19.24 21.06
C LEU A 270 -6.76 19.87 20.63
N ILE A 271 -6.77 20.83 19.69
CA ILE A 271 -5.57 21.60 19.33
C ILE A 271 -5.04 22.32 20.59
N GLY A 272 -3.77 22.04 20.94
CA GLY A 272 -3.12 22.61 22.11
C GLY A 272 -3.60 22.04 23.45
N PHE A 273 -4.34 20.93 23.44
CA PHE A 273 -4.76 20.24 24.65
C PHE A 273 -3.55 19.64 25.38
N ASP A 274 -3.49 19.84 26.69
CA ASP A 274 -2.37 19.41 27.53
C ASP A 274 -2.51 17.93 27.92
N LEU A 275 -1.73 17.09 27.24
CA LEU A 275 -1.65 15.65 27.48
C LEU A 275 -1.03 15.28 28.83
N PHE A 276 -0.35 16.22 29.50
CA PHE A 276 0.36 15.98 30.76
C PHE A 276 -0.35 16.60 31.97
N SER A 277 -1.61 17.02 31.79
CA SER A 277 -2.40 17.73 32.81
C SER A 277 -2.91 16.86 33.97
N GLY A 278 -2.67 15.55 33.94
CA GLY A 278 -3.12 14.60 34.96
C GLY A 278 -2.82 13.15 34.60
N THR A 279 -3.52 12.22 35.25
CA THR A 279 -3.49 10.80 34.86
C THR A 279 -4.17 10.59 33.51
N GLU A 280 -3.82 9.52 32.80
CA GLU A 280 -4.39 9.20 31.48
C GLU A 280 -5.93 9.12 31.52
N ASP A 281 -6.51 8.51 32.58
CA ASP A 281 -7.96 8.42 32.77
C ASP A 281 -8.61 9.82 32.94
N GLU A 282 -7.96 10.75 33.63
CA GLU A 282 -8.42 12.14 33.78
C GLU A 282 -8.30 12.91 32.48
N VAL A 283 -7.18 12.76 31.76
CA VAL A 283 -6.92 13.37 30.46
C VAL A 283 -7.98 12.94 29.46
N ILE A 284 -8.28 11.63 29.39
CA ILE A 284 -9.33 11.08 28.52
C ILE A 284 -10.70 11.65 28.90
N LYS A 285 -11.08 11.63 30.19
CA LYS A 285 -12.38 12.17 30.64
C LYS A 285 -12.53 13.66 30.31
N ASN A 286 -11.48 14.44 30.49
CA ASN A 286 -11.46 15.86 30.17
C ASN A 286 -11.61 16.10 28.67
N ALA A 287 -10.87 15.38 27.84
CA ALA A 287 -10.99 15.46 26.40
C ALA A 287 -12.38 15.04 25.91
N VAL A 288 -12.96 13.96 26.45
CA VAL A 288 -14.33 13.53 26.15
C VAL A 288 -15.35 14.62 26.50
N ARG A 289 -15.19 15.28 27.65
CA ARG A 289 -16.07 16.40 28.04
C ARG A 289 -15.99 17.56 27.04
N ILE A 290 -14.79 17.98 26.66
CA ILE A 290 -14.57 19.07 25.68
C ILE A 290 -15.18 18.73 24.32
N CYS A 291 -14.97 17.50 23.83
CA CYS A 291 -15.50 17.08 22.54
C CYS A 291 -17.03 16.89 22.57
N SER A 292 -17.60 16.46 23.70
CA SER A 292 -19.05 16.23 23.85
C SER A 292 -19.90 17.51 23.77
N GLU A 293 -19.29 18.68 23.91
CA GLU A 293 -19.95 19.98 23.69
C GLU A 293 -20.12 20.31 22.20
N SER A 294 -19.61 19.47 21.28
CA SER A 294 -19.77 19.67 19.84
C SER A 294 -21.07 19.07 19.35
N LYS A 295 -21.69 19.73 18.36
CA LYS A 295 -22.94 19.25 17.74
C LYS A 295 -22.74 17.89 17.07
N GLU A 296 -21.53 17.65 16.57
CA GLU A 296 -21.09 16.41 15.92
C GLU A 296 -21.10 15.23 16.90
N PHE A 297 -20.82 15.46 18.18
CA PHE A 297 -20.79 14.40 19.19
C PHE A 297 -22.16 14.12 19.85
N LEU A 298 -23.14 15.01 19.73
CA LEU A 298 -24.43 14.90 20.44
C LEU A 298 -25.20 13.62 20.10
N SER A 299 -25.12 13.15 18.85
CA SER A 299 -25.81 11.95 18.38
C SER A 299 -25.08 10.64 18.65
N LEU A 300 -23.82 10.70 19.12
CA LEU A 300 -23.02 9.52 19.38
C LEU A 300 -23.40 8.88 20.73
N ASN A 301 -23.34 7.56 20.80
CA ASN A 301 -23.36 6.87 22.08
C ASN A 301 -22.01 7.04 22.81
N ASP A 302 -22.00 6.84 24.12
CA ASP A 302 -20.81 7.10 24.94
C ASP A 302 -19.59 6.25 24.53
N PRO A 303 -19.71 4.93 24.26
CA PRO A 303 -18.59 4.16 23.72
C PRO A 303 -17.97 4.74 22.44
N SER A 304 -18.77 5.24 21.50
CA SER A 304 -18.28 5.85 20.26
C SER A 304 -17.55 7.17 20.54
N LYS A 305 -18.09 8.02 21.42
CA LYS A 305 -17.43 9.28 21.82
C LYS A 305 -16.05 9.01 22.44
N ILE A 306 -15.99 8.05 23.36
CA ILE A 306 -14.76 7.68 24.05
C ILE A 306 -13.75 7.11 23.05
N ALA A 307 -14.18 6.22 22.15
CA ALA A 307 -13.30 5.66 21.12
C ALA A 307 -12.68 6.76 20.24
N ILE A 308 -13.49 7.69 19.73
CA ILE A 308 -12.98 8.77 18.88
C ILE A 308 -11.95 9.62 19.61
N VAL A 309 -12.22 9.97 20.88
CA VAL A 309 -11.32 10.80 21.67
C VAL A 309 -10.02 10.09 21.99
N ILE A 310 -10.06 8.83 22.43
CA ILE A 310 -8.84 8.06 22.70
C ILE A 310 -7.99 7.93 21.42
N GLU A 311 -8.60 7.71 20.25
CA GLU A 311 -7.87 7.63 18.99
C GLU A 311 -7.19 8.96 18.63
N VAL A 312 -7.86 10.10 18.84
CA VAL A 312 -7.26 11.42 18.63
C VAL A 312 -6.11 11.68 19.61
N LEU A 313 -6.26 11.31 20.89
CA LEU A 313 -5.19 11.47 21.88
C LEU A 313 -3.98 10.57 21.55
N ALA A 314 -4.22 9.34 21.09
CA ALA A 314 -3.18 8.44 20.61
C ALA A 314 -2.42 9.06 19.42
N GLU A 315 -3.13 9.61 18.44
CA GLU A 315 -2.52 10.35 17.31
C GLU A 315 -1.69 11.55 17.74
N MET A 316 -2.15 12.29 18.76
CA MET A 316 -1.42 13.44 19.31
C MET A 316 -0.13 13.01 20.01
N SER A 317 -0.16 11.87 20.73
CA SER A 317 1.01 11.35 21.44
C SER A 317 2.13 10.91 20.50
N GLU A 318 1.78 10.46 19.29
CA GLU A 318 2.70 10.10 18.21
C GLU A 318 3.39 11.29 17.52
N GLY A 319 2.95 12.51 17.83
CA GLY A 319 3.56 13.76 17.37
C GLY A 319 4.51 14.41 18.38
N LEU A 320 4.63 13.83 19.58
CA LEU A 320 5.57 14.23 20.64
C LEU A 320 6.93 13.53 20.47
#